data_AF-A0AAW2XCM5-F1
#
_entry.id   AF-A0AAW2XCM5-F1
#
_cell.length_a   1.000
_cell.length_b   1.000
_cell.length_c   1.000
_cell.angle_alpha   90.00
_cell.angle_beta   90.00
_cell.angle_gamma   90.00
#
_symmetry.space_group_name_H-M   'P 1'
#
loop_
_entity.id
_entity.type
_entity.pdbx_description
1 polymer ?
#
loop_
_entity_poly.entity_id
_entity_poly.type
_entity_poly.pdbx_seq_one_letter_code
_entity_poly.pdbx_strand_id
1 'polypeptide(L)' 'FHAHVHGLPLGQMTKEVASFVGNHLGRFIDVDMDNSGHVWGSSLRIRVSLDVTKPLKRVIKIRTVLGMNS' A
#
# COMPACT_ATOMS: atom_id res chain seq x y z
N PHE A 1 0.74 4.97 -11.41
CA PHE A 1 -0.46 5.67 -10.88
C PHE A 1 -0.36 5.76 -9.36
N HIS A 2 -1.13 6.64 -8.72
CA HIS A 2 -1.23 6.70 -7.24
C HIS A 2 -2.48 5.96 -6.79
N ALA A 3 -2.35 5.07 -5.80
CA ALA A 3 -3.46 4.43 -5.13
C ALA A 3 -3.54 4.93 -3.68
N HIS A 4 -4.76 5.12 -3.18
CA HIS A 4 -5.02 5.56 -1.82
C HIS A 4 -5.65 4.40 -1.06
N VAL A 5 -5.03 3.99 0.04
CA VAL A 5 -5.50 2.90 0.88
C VAL A 5 -6.11 3.50 2.14
N HIS A 6 -7.41 3.26 2.32
CA HIS A 6 -8.21 3.78 3.43
C HIS A 6 -8.68 2.66 4.36
N GLY A 7 -9.07 3.00 5.58
CA GLY A 7 -9.68 2.06 6.53
C GLY A 7 -8.71 1.03 7.11
N LEU A 8 -7.40 1.28 7.05
CA LEU A 8 -6.42 0.45 7.74
C LEU A 8 -6.53 0.64 9.26
N PRO A 9 -6.37 -0.43 10.05
CA PRO A 9 -6.28 -0.31 11.50
C PRO A 9 -5.16 0.64 11.92
N LEU A 10 -5.32 1.26 13.08
CA LEU A 10 -4.25 2.08 13.68
C LEU A 10 -2.96 1.24 13.81
N GLY A 11 -1.82 1.83 13.45
CA GLY A 11 -0.52 1.16 13.45
C GLY A 11 -0.22 0.27 12.23
N GLN A 12 -1.17 0.09 11.29
CA GLN A 12 -0.94 -0.64 10.02
C GLN A 12 -0.58 0.28 8.86
N MET A 13 -0.44 1.57 9.11
CA MET A 13 0.01 2.57 8.13
C MET A 13 1.54 2.57 8.03
N THR A 14 2.12 1.43 7.66
CA THR A 14 3.58 1.25 7.59
C THR A 14 4.06 1.05 6.16
N LYS A 15 5.37 1.22 5.93
CA LYS A 15 5.99 1.03 4.61
C LYS A 15 5.89 -0.42 4.15
N GLU A 16 5.91 -1.36 5.08
CA GLU A 16 5.75 -2.79 4.83
C GLU A 16 4.36 -3.08 4.28
N VAL A 17 3.31 -2.55 4.93
CA VAL A 17 1.93 -2.69 4.46
C VAL A 17 1.74 -1.99 3.11
N ALA A 18 2.31 -0.79 2.93
CA ALA A 18 2.27 -0.06 1.67
C ALA A 18 2.91 -0.86 0.51
N SER A 19 4.10 -1.42 0.74
CA SER A 19 4.81 -2.26 -0.22
C SER A 19 4.04 -3.53 -0.53
N PHE A 20 3.50 -4.19 0.50
CA PHE A 20 2.71 -5.40 0.35
C PHE A 20 1.45 -5.17 -0.51
N VAL A 21 0.67 -4.14 -0.20
CA VAL A 21 -0.53 -3.77 -0.98
C VAL A 21 -0.15 -3.33 -2.40
N GLY A 22 0.88 -2.49 -2.54
CA GLY A 22 1.35 -2.00 -3.83
C GLY A 22 1.81 -3.12 -4.76
N ASN A 23 2.48 -4.14 -4.22
CA ASN A 23 2.93 -5.31 -4.99
C ASN A 23 1.79 -6.27 -5.36
N HIS A 24 0.67 -6.25 -4.63
CA HIS A 24 -0.54 -6.98 -5.04
C HIS A 24 -1.30 -6.27 -6.17
N LEU A 25 -1.27 -4.93 -6.16
CA LEU A 25 -1.85 -4.08 -7.21
C LEU A 25 -1.03 -4.12 -8.50
N GLY A 26 0.30 -4.03 -8.40
CA GLY A 26 1.23 -3.95 -9.53
C GLY A 26 2.68 -4.03 -9.03
N ARG A 27 3.59 -3.21 -9.55
CA ARG A 27 4.94 -3.04 -8.98
C ARG A 27 4.95 -1.83 -8.05
N PHE A 28 5.22 -2.05 -6.76
CA PHE A 28 5.41 -0.95 -5.81
C PHE A 28 6.61 -0.09 -6.22
N ILE A 29 6.43 1.24 -6.20
CA ILE A 29 7.46 2.22 -6.51
C ILE A 29 7.85 2.99 -5.26
N ASP A 30 6.86 3.56 -4.56
CA ASP A 30 7.11 4.39 -3.39
C ASP A 30 5.84 4.59 -2.55
N VAL A 31 5.99 5.12 -1.33
CA VAL A 31 4.90 5.55 -0.46
C VAL A 31 5.18 6.94 0.07
N ASP A 32 4.15 7.79 0.10
CA ASP A 32 4.26 9.14 0.61
C ASP A 32 4.32 9.09 2.16
N MET A 33 5.53 8.96 2.71
CA MET A 33 5.86 9.00 4.14
C MET A 33 6.94 10.05 4.40
N ASP A 34 6.94 10.63 5.59
CA ASP A 34 8.01 11.52 6.03
C ASP A 34 9.28 10.72 6.42
N ASN A 35 10.39 11.43 6.64
CA ASN A 35 11.68 10.82 7.02
C ASN A 35 11.64 10.09 8.38
N SER A 36 10.59 10.28 9.17
CA SER A 36 10.37 9.62 10.47
C SER A 36 9.50 8.37 10.33
N GLY A 37 9.08 8.01 9.11
CA GLY A 37 8.20 6.87 8.84
C GLY A 37 6.72 7.14 9.11
N HIS A 38 6.34 8.40 9.36
CA HIS A 38 4.94 8.77 9.53
C HIS A 38 4.28 9.01 8.17
N VAL A 39 3.05 8.53 8.04
CA VAL A 39 2.21 8.79 6.88
C VAL A 39 1.63 10.18 6.99
N TRP A 40 1.71 10.97 5.92
CA TRP A 40 1.05 12.27 5.88
C TRP A 40 -0.47 12.06 5.66
N GLY A 41 -1.25 12.19 6.74
CA GLY A 41 -2.72 12.17 6.69
C GLY A 41 -3.36 10.85 7.12
N SER A 42 -4.62 10.63 6.72
CA SER A 42 -5.47 9.51 7.17
C SER A 42 -5.49 8.31 6.20
N SER A 43 -4.60 8.29 5.21
CA SER A 43 -4.56 7.26 4.17
C SER A 43 -3.15 6.98 3.69
N LEU A 44 -2.86 5.70 3.40
CA LEU A 44 -1.61 5.31 2.74
C LEU A 44 -1.69 5.64 1.25
N ARG A 45 -0.92 6.63 0.79
CA ARG A 45 -0.79 6.96 -0.62
C ARG A 45 0.43 6.27 -1.21
N ILE A 46 0.18 5.31 -2.09
CA ILE A 46 1.21 4.47 -2.71
C ILE A 46 1.35 4.76 -4.20
N ARG A 47 2.59 4.77 -4.68
CA ARG A 47 2.92 4.84 -6.11
C ARG A 47 3.13 3.43 -6.62
N VAL A 48 2.37 3.06 -7.65
CA VAL A 48 2.40 1.72 -8.25
C VAL A 48 2.55 1.85 -9.76
N SER A 49 3.44 1.05 -10.34
CA SER A 49 3.51 0.85 -11.79
C SER A 49 2.60 -0.32 -12.17
N LEU A 50 1.70 -0.10 -13.11
CA LEU A 50 0.76 -1.09 -13.59
C LEU A 50 0.89 -1.25 -15.10
N ASP A 51 0.85 -2.50 -15.53
CA ASP A 51 0.78 -2.83 -16.94
C ASP A 51 -0.66 -2.63 -17.44
N VAL A 52 -0.89 -1.49 -18.11
CA VAL A 52 -2.20 -1.10 -18.64
C VAL A 52 -2.63 -1.91 -19.86
N THR A 53 -1.75 -2.75 -20.41
CA THR A 53 -2.10 -3.68 -21.50
C THR A 53 -2.92 -4.87 -20.99
N LYS A 54 -2.90 -5.11 -19.67
CA LYS A 54 -3.67 -6.16 -19.00
C LYS A 54 -4.94 -5.58 -18.35
N PRO A 55 -6.00 -6.39 -18.19
CA PRO A 55 -7.19 -5.96 -17.47
C PRO A 55 -6.87 -5.45 -16.05
N LEU A 56 -7.45 -4.30 -15.70
CA LEU A 56 -7.29 -3.70 -14.38
C LEU A 56 -8.03 -4.53 -13.32
N LYS A 57 -7.35 -4.84 -12.21
CA LYS A 57 -7.98 -5.51 -11.07
C LYS A 57 -8.85 -4.52 -10.30
N ARG A 58 -10.17 -4.74 -10.30
CA ARG A 58 -11.13 -3.92 -9.55
C ARG A 58 -11.17 -4.24 -8.06
N VAL A 59 -10.99 -5.51 -7.71
CA VAL A 59 -11.02 -6.00 -6.32
C VAL A 59 -9.79 -6.85 -6.08
N ILE A 60 -9.12 -6.60 -4.95
CA ILE A 60 -7.98 -7.39 -4.50
C ILE A 60 -8.30 -7.86 -3.09
N LYS A 61 -8.35 -9.18 -2.90
CA LYS A 61 -8.47 -9.78 -1.58
C LYS A 61 -7.07 -9.99 -1.03
N ILE A 62 -6.79 -9.33 0.08
CA ILE A 62 -5.49 -9.39 0.74
C ILE A 62 -5.67 -10.18 2.04
N ARG A 63 -4.78 -11.14 2.29
CA ARG A 63 -4.74 -11.87 3.56
C ARG A 63 -3.61 -11.29 4.40
N THR A 64 -3.96 -10.47 5.38
CA THR A 64 -2.99 -9.96 6.35
C THR A 64 -2.70 -11.06 7.38
N VAL A 65 -1.43 -11.45 7.53
CA VAL A 65 -0.99 -12.23 8.68
C VAL A 65 -0.72 -11.21 9.79
N LEU A 66 -1.70 -11.01 10.68
CA LEU A 66 -1.51 -10.14 11.84
C LEU A 66 -0.48 -10.80 12.77
N GLY A 67 0.78 -10.38 12.63
CA GLY A 67 1.91 -10.94 13.37
C GLY A 67 3.24 -10.70 12.67
N MET A 68 3.60 -9.43 12.46
CA MET A 68 5.00 -9.06 12.15
C MET A 68 5.55 -8.33 13.38
N ASN A 69 5.90 -9.12 14.39
CA ASN A 69 6.82 -8.72 15.44
C ASN A 69 8.25 -8.95 14.89
N SER A 70 9.07 -7.91 14.88
CA SER A 70 10.53 -8.00 14.88
C SER A 70 11.06 -6.78 15.61
#